data_AF-A0A345E4S6-F1
#
_entry.id   AF-A0A345E4S6-F1
#
_cell.length_a   1.000
_cell.length_b   1.000
_cell.length_c   1.000
_cell.angle_alpha   90.00
_cell.angle_beta   90.00
_cell.angle_gamma   90.00
#
_symmetry.space_group_name_H-M   'P 1'
#
loop_
_entity.id
_entity.type
_entity.pdbx_description
1 polymer ?
#
loop_
_entity_poly.entity_id
_entity_poly.type
_entity_poly.pdbx_seq_one_letter_code
_entity_poly.pdbx_strand_id
1 'polypeptide(L)' 'MLLRLAAFVLGLLELLRPRSVVDFWMNLATSDDVSLRPWVYTAARIEGVFLVLWALRRSRSSSNGE' A
#
# COMPACT_ATOMS: atom_id res chain seq x y z
N MET A 1 -2.10 16.22 2.16
CA MET A 1 -1.36 15.86 0.93
C MET A 1 -0.32 14.76 1.20
N LEU A 2 0.45 14.86 2.29
CA LEU A 2 1.48 13.88 2.67
C LEU A 2 0.98 12.43 2.80
N LEU A 3 -0.14 12.20 3.50
CA LEU A 3 -0.74 10.87 3.65
C LEU A 3 -1.13 10.23 2.31
N ARG A 4 -1.57 11.06 1.36
CA ARG A 4 -1.98 10.63 0.02
C ARG A 4 -0.77 10.20 -0.81
N LEU A 5 0.32 10.96 -0.70
CA LEU A 5 1.60 10.61 -1.30
C LEU A 5 2.19 9.34 -0.67
N ALA A 6 2.16 9.23 0.66
CA ALA A 6 2.61 8.03 1.36
C ALA A 6 1.81 6.79 0.95
N ALA A 7 0.48 6.89 0.90
CA ALA A 7 -0.38 5.80 0.41
C ALA A 7 -0.10 5.44 -1.06
N PHE A 8 0.16 6.43 -1.92
CA PHE A 8 0.54 6.16 -3.31
C PHE A 8 1.87 5.41 -3.42
N VAL A 9 2.89 5.86 -2.68
CA VAL A 9 4.22 5.22 -2.68
C VAL A 9 4.14 3.81 -2.11
N LEU A 10 3.51 3.63 -0.95
CA LEU A 10 3.31 2.33 -0.33
C LEU A 10 2.52 1.39 -1.25
N GLY A 11 1.42 1.88 -1.83
CA GLY A 11 0.61 1.08 -2.73
C GLY A 11 1.36 0.64 -3.99
N LEU A 12 2.26 1.49 -4.52
CA LEU A 12 3.11 1.12 -5.66
C LEU A 12 4.15 0.07 -5.27
N LEU A 13 4.76 0.20 -4.09
CA LEU A 13 5.73 -0.76 -3.57
C LEU A 13 5.09 -2.14 -3.33
N GLU A 14 3.90 -2.18 -2.71
CA GLU A 14 3.16 -3.42 -2.49
C GLU A 14 2.70 -4.07 -3.79
N LEU A 15 2.27 -3.27 -4.77
CA LEU A 15 1.84 -3.77 -6.07
C LEU A 15 2.99 -4.41 -6.87
N LEU A 16 4.14 -3.72 -6.93
CA LEU A 16 5.28 -4.15 -7.73
C LEU A 16 6.19 -5.15 -7.02
N ARG A 17 6.38 -4.99 -5.72
CA ARG A 17 7.33 -5.75 -4.88
C ARG A 17 6.67 -6.20 -3.56
N PRO A 18 5.56 -6.97 -3.61
CA PRO A 18 4.83 -7.37 -2.40
C PRO A 18 5.70 -8.15 -1.42
N ARG A 19 6.59 -9.01 -1.90
CA ARG A 19 7.48 -9.81 -1.04
C ARG A 19 8.38 -8.93 -0.19
N SER A 20 9.11 -8.01 -0.81
CA SER A 20 10.03 -7.13 -0.08
C SER A 20 9.32 -6.28 0.98
N VAL A 21 8.10 -5.80 0.68
CA VAL A 21 7.32 -5.01 1.64
C VAL A 21 6.82 -5.88 2.79
N VAL A 22 6.17 -7.01 2.49
CA VAL A 22 5.61 -7.90 3.51
C VAL A 22 6.73 -8.49 4.37
N ASP A 23 7.81 -8.97 3.77
CA ASP A 23 8.95 -9.56 4.49
C ASP A 23 9.62 -8.54 5.42
N PHE A 24 9.77 -7.29 4.96
CA PHE A 24 10.31 -6.20 5.78
C PHE A 24 9.44 -5.94 7.02
N TRP A 25 8.13 -5.77 6.82
CA TRP A 25 7.21 -5.52 7.92
C TRP A 25 7.10 -6.70 8.89
N MET A 26 7.13 -7.92 8.36
CA MET A 26 7.11 -9.12 9.17
C MET A 26 8.37 -9.24 10.03
N ASN A 27 9.56 -9.03 9.47
CA ASN A 27 10.82 -9.01 10.22
C ASN A 27 10.82 -7.94 11.32
N LEU A 28 10.19 -6.79 11.08
CA LEU A 28 10.04 -5.75 12.11
C LEU A 28 9.01 -6.12 13.19
N ALA A 29 7.91 -6.76 12.80
CA ALA A 29 6.79 -7.06 13.68
C ALA A 29 7.00 -8.34 14.51
N THR A 30 7.92 -9.21 14.11
CA THR A 30 8.14 -10.50 14.74
C THR A 30 9.62 -10.82 14.89
N SER A 31 9.97 -11.47 16.00
CA SER A 31 11.34 -11.92 16.27
C SER A 31 11.61 -13.33 15.76
N ASP A 32 10.57 -14.04 15.31
CA ASP A 32 10.61 -15.45 14.93
C ASP A 32 10.56 -15.63 13.40
N ASP A 33 10.98 -16.80 12.91
CA ASP A 33 10.93 -17.09 11.48
C ASP A 33 9.48 -17.43 11.06
N VAL A 34 8.78 -16.47 10.44
CA VAL A 34 7.37 -16.63 10.06
C VAL A 34 7.23 -17.15 8.64
N SER A 35 6.66 -18.35 8.51
CA SER A 35 6.32 -18.92 7.21
C SER A 35 5.06 -18.28 6.63
N LEU A 36 5.24 -17.28 5.77
CA LEU A 36 4.13 -16.59 5.10
C LEU A 36 3.48 -17.48 4.04
N ARG A 37 2.14 -17.53 4.06
CA ARG A 37 1.38 -18.24 3.03
C ARG A 37 1.48 -17.48 1.70
N PRO A 38 1.55 -18.18 0.54
CA PRO A 38 1.68 -17.52 -0.77
C PRO A 38 0.59 -16.50 -1.09
N TRP A 39 -0.62 -16.68 -0.55
CA TRP A 39 -1.74 -15.76 -0.77
C TRP A 39 -1.55 -14.39 -0.11
N VAL A 40 -0.69 -14.28 0.92
CA VAL A 40 -0.41 -13.00 1.61
C VAL A 40 0.17 -11.99 0.62
N TYR A 41 1.07 -12.43 -0.27
CA TYR A 41 1.62 -11.56 -1.30
C TYR A 41 0.59 -11.14 -2.34
N THR A 42 -0.40 -11.99 -2.61
CA THR A 42 -1.54 -11.65 -3.48
C THR A 42 -2.44 -10.62 -2.82
N ALA A 43 -2.73 -10.78 -1.51
CA ALA A 43 -3.47 -9.81 -0.73
C ALA A 43 -2.76 -8.45 -0.69
N ALA A 44 -1.44 -8.42 -0.45
CA ALA A 44 -0.64 -7.20 -0.49
C ALA A 44 -0.69 -6.50 -1.86
N ARG A 45 -0.67 -7.26 -2.97
CA ARG A 45 -0.86 -6.66 -4.30
C ARG A 45 -2.23 -6.01 -4.45
N ILE A 46 -3.28 -6.67 -3.97
CA ILE A 46 -4.65 -6.15 -4.01
C ILE A 46 -4.76 -4.87 -3.17
N GLU A 47 -4.19 -4.86 -1.96
CA GLU A 47 -4.08 -3.68 -1.11
C GLU A 47 -3.37 -2.52 -1.83
N GLY A 48 -2.24 -2.81 -2.46
CA GLY A 48 -1.50 -1.82 -3.24
C GLY A 48 -2.31 -1.19 -4.37
N VAL A 49 -3.15 -1.98 -5.08
CA VAL A 49 -4.10 -1.43 -6.07
C VAL A 49 -5.07 -0.45 -5.43
N PHE A 50 -5.69 -0.82 -4.29
CA PHE A 50 -6.64 0.05 -3.61
C PHE A 50 -5.99 1.33 -3.11
N LEU A 51 -4.79 1.26 -2.54
CA LEU A 51 -4.03 2.43 -2.08
C LEU A 51 -3.67 3.37 -3.23
N VAL A 52 -3.20 2.84 -4.36
CA VAL A 52 -2.91 3.62 -5.57
C VAL A 52 -4.18 4.28 -6.10
N LEU A 53 -5.26 3.53 -6.27
CA LEU A 53 -6.53 4.06 -6.77
C LEU A 53 -7.12 5.13 -5.85
N TRP A 54 -7.07 4.91 -4.53
CA TRP A 54 -7.51 5.89 -3.54
C TRP A 54 -6.68 7.16 -3.57
N ALA A 55 -5.35 7.02 -3.67
CA ALA A 55 -4.45 8.15 -3.73
C ALA A 55 -4.64 8.98 -5.01
N LEU A 56 -4.85 8.32 -6.15
CA LEU A 56 -5.11 8.94 -7.45
C LEU A 56 -6.53 9.53 -7.58
N ARG A 57 -7.50 9.05 -6.80
CA ARG A 57 -8.86 9.59 -6.81
C ARG A 57 -8.81 11.05 -6.41
N ARG A 58 -8.97 11.97 -7.36
CA ARG A 58 -8.93 13.42 -7.12
C ARG A 58 -10.05 13.79 -6.14
N SER A 59 -9.71 14.46 -5.03
CA SER A 59 -10.74 15.19 -4.27
C SER A 59 -11.16 16.32 -5.21
N ARG A 60 -12.36 16.21 -5.79
CA ARG A 60 -13.05 17.37 -6.36
C ARG A 60 -13.38 18.27 -5.17
N SER A 61 -12.41 19.04 -4.71
CA SER A 61 -12.67 20.31 -4.06
C SER A 61 -13.35 21.13 -5.15
N SER A 62 -14.68 21.15 -5.11
CA SER A 62 -15.46 22.13 -5.84
C SER A 62 -14.98 23.49 -5.33
N SER A 63 -14.13 24.17 -6.10
CA SER A 63 -14.06 25.62 -6.02
C SER A 63 -15.38 26.12 -6.60
N ASN A 64 -16.42 26.14 -5.77
CA ASN A 64 -17.60 26.93 -6.08
C ASN A 64 -17.17 28.38 -5.83
N GLY A 65 -16.66 29.00 -6.90
CA GLY A 65 -16.40 30.43 -6.92
C GLY A 65 -17.66 31.18 -6.54
N GLU A 66 -17.48 32.12 -5.62
CA GLU A 66 -18.41 33.17 -5.26
C GLU A 66 -18.77 34.05 -6.47
#